data_AF-A0A947CDW4-F1
#
_entry.id   AF-A0A947CDW4-F1
#
_cell.length_a   1.000
_cell.length_b   1.000
_cell.length_c   1.000
_cell.angle_alpha   90.00
_cell.angle_beta   90.00
_cell.angle_gamma   90.00
#
_symmetry.space_group_name_H-M   'P 1'
#
loop_
_entity.id
_entity.type
_entity.pdbx_description
1 polymer ?
#
loop_
_entity_poly.entity_id
_entity_poly.type
_entity_poly.pdbx_seq_one_letter_code
_entity_poly.pdbx_strand_id
1 'polypeptide(L)'
;PSRIYMAGPRVFPSLVNEVGGVNQNAWDSLTQFEKPFLTIWASNDPGNLGSCEMQDRLIDNIPGAEGLPHTRLPEASHFLQDDQGAEIARRIVELMEST
;
A
#
# COMPACT_ATOMS: atom_id res chain seq x y z
N PRO A 1 -22.65 -25.38 -1.53
CA PRO A 1 -22.85 -24.88 -0.14
C PRO A 1 -24.34 -24.66 0.19
N SER A 2 -24.82 -25.05 1.39
CA SER A 2 -26.20 -24.80 1.81
C SER A 2 -26.36 -23.40 2.42
N ARG A 3 -27.60 -22.86 2.44
CA ARG A 3 -27.89 -21.48 2.89
C ARG A 3 -27.42 -21.16 4.31
N ILE A 4 -27.42 -22.14 5.22
CA ILE A 4 -27.03 -21.96 6.62
C ILE A 4 -25.54 -21.66 6.80
N TYR A 5 -24.70 -21.97 5.81
CA TYR A 5 -23.25 -21.70 5.84
C TYR A 5 -22.85 -20.46 5.03
N MET A 6 -23.81 -19.70 4.49
CA MET A 6 -23.55 -18.56 3.60
C MET A 6 -23.63 -17.19 4.29
N ALA A 7 -23.76 -17.13 5.62
CA ALA A 7 -23.90 -15.86 6.34
C ALA A 7 -22.71 -14.91 6.07
N GLY A 8 -21.48 -15.40 6.23
CA GLY A 8 -20.25 -14.62 6.00
C GLY A 8 -20.16 -14.05 4.57
N PRO A 9 -20.14 -14.88 3.51
CA PRO A 9 -20.04 -14.41 2.13
C PRO A 9 -21.15 -13.44 1.69
N ARG A 10 -22.32 -13.46 2.35
CA ARG A 10 -23.45 -12.57 2.03
C ARG A 10 -23.37 -11.23 2.75
N VAL A 11 -22.84 -11.20 3.96
CA VAL A 11 -22.69 -9.96 4.76
C VAL A 11 -21.38 -9.25 4.41
N PHE A 12 -20.31 -9.99 4.14
CA PHE A 12 -18.97 -9.41 3.95
C PHE A 12 -18.91 -8.26 2.94
N PRO A 13 -19.54 -8.35 1.75
CA PRO A 13 -19.53 -7.24 0.80
C PRO A 13 -20.23 -5.96 1.31
N SER A 14 -21.25 -6.06 2.18
CA SER A 14 -21.97 -4.88 2.67
C SER A 14 -21.17 -4.07 3.70
N LEU A 15 -20.22 -4.72 4.40
CA LEU A 15 -19.38 -4.06 5.40
C LEU A 15 -18.52 -2.93 4.82
N VAL A 16 -18.25 -2.94 3.51
CA VAL A 16 -17.52 -1.85 2.84
C VAL A 16 -18.23 -0.49 2.99
N ASN A 17 -19.55 -0.49 3.12
CA ASN A 17 -20.33 0.74 3.30
C ASN A 17 -20.25 1.28 4.73
N GLU A 18 -19.78 0.48 5.69
CA GLU A 18 -19.68 0.86 7.11
C GLU A 18 -18.30 1.44 7.45
N VAL A 19 -17.29 1.26 6.58
CA VAL A 19 -15.89 1.65 6.85
C VAL A 19 -15.49 2.98 6.21
N GLY A 20 -16.42 3.66 5.53
CA GLY A 20 -16.18 4.96 4.91
C GLY A 20 -15.73 6.02 5.94
N GLY A 21 -14.68 6.77 5.63
CA GLY A 21 -14.20 7.89 6.46
C GLY A 21 -13.44 7.50 7.74
N VAL A 22 -13.36 6.21 8.10
CA VAL A 22 -12.66 5.74 9.31
C VAL A 22 -11.18 6.17 9.32
N ASN A 23 -10.55 6.27 8.14
CA ASN A 23 -9.15 6.64 7.98
C ASN A 23 -8.93 8.13 7.67
N GLN A 24 -9.95 8.99 7.71
CA GLN A 24 -9.82 10.39 7.30
C GLN A 24 -8.77 11.15 8.14
N ASN A 25 -8.83 11.03 9.46
CA ASN A 25 -7.85 11.69 10.35
C ASN A 25 -6.41 11.18 10.13
N ALA A 26 -6.25 9.90 9.80
CA ALA A 26 -4.95 9.32 9.48
C ALA A 26 -4.43 9.86 8.15
N TRP A 27 -5.30 10.01 7.15
CA TRP A 27 -4.97 10.65 5.89
C TRP A 27 -4.53 12.10 6.09
N ASP A 28 -5.26 12.89 6.87
CA ASP A 28 -4.92 14.29 7.18
C ASP A 28 -3.57 14.41 7.90
N SER A 29 -3.18 13.39 8.67
CA SER A 29 -1.87 13.33 9.33
C SER A 29 -0.75 12.95 8.34
N LEU A 30 -1.02 12.03 7.40
CA LEU A 30 -0.05 11.63 6.37
C LEU A 30 0.27 12.78 5.42
N THR A 31 -0.70 13.62 5.08
CA THR A 31 -0.47 14.80 4.20
C THR A 31 0.37 15.90 4.86
N GLN A 32 0.68 15.76 6.16
CA GLN A 32 1.58 16.64 6.91
C GLN A 32 2.88 15.93 7.31
N PHE A 33 3.10 14.70 6.85
CA PHE A 33 4.26 13.91 7.24
C PHE A 33 5.50 14.28 6.41
N GLU A 34 6.48 14.92 7.05
CA GLU A 34 7.68 15.46 6.40
C GLU A 34 8.93 14.55 6.51
N LYS A 35 8.88 13.50 7.33
CA LYS A 35 10.00 12.56 7.46
C LYS A 35 10.10 11.65 6.22
N PRO A 36 11.28 11.09 5.91
CA PRO A 36 11.46 10.23 4.74
C PRO A 36 10.37 9.16 4.61
N PHE A 37 9.68 9.14 3.46
CA PHE A 37 8.56 8.25 3.16
C PHE A 37 8.80 7.52 1.83
N LEU A 38 9.38 6.32 1.88
CA LEU A 38 9.67 5.52 0.69
C LEU A 38 8.55 4.53 0.39
N THR A 39 7.99 4.57 -0.83
CA THR A 39 7.12 3.51 -1.34
C THR A 39 7.92 2.46 -2.15
N ILE A 40 7.74 1.17 -1.82
CA ILE A 40 8.17 0.02 -2.64
C ILE A 40 6.89 -0.78 -2.96
N TRP A 41 6.55 -0.90 -4.24
CA TRP A 41 5.23 -1.35 -4.67
C TRP A 41 5.29 -2.65 -5.47
N ALA A 42 4.29 -3.52 -5.33
CA ALA A 42 4.16 -4.73 -6.12
C ALA A 42 3.42 -4.44 -7.44
N SER A 43 4.06 -4.66 -8.59
CA SER A 43 3.45 -4.36 -9.89
C SER A 43 2.37 -5.36 -10.30
N ASN A 44 2.43 -6.60 -9.80
CA ASN A 44 1.52 -7.67 -10.20
C ASN A 44 0.40 -7.92 -9.18
N ASP A 45 0.25 -7.07 -8.15
CA ASP A 45 -0.85 -7.21 -7.19
C ASP A 45 -2.19 -6.89 -7.89
N PRO A 46 -3.17 -7.83 -7.92
CA PRO A 46 -4.39 -7.66 -8.68
C PRO A 46 -5.24 -6.44 -8.29
N GLY A 47 -5.96 -5.92 -9.29
CA GLY A 47 -6.91 -4.82 -9.11
C GLY A 47 -6.22 -3.49 -8.82
N ASN A 48 -6.82 -2.69 -7.93
CA ASN A 48 -6.28 -1.37 -7.61
C ASN A 48 -5.03 -1.45 -6.72
N LEU A 49 -4.75 -2.59 -6.08
CA LEU A 49 -3.63 -2.71 -5.14
C LEU A 49 -2.28 -2.58 -5.85
N GLY A 50 -2.13 -3.17 -7.04
CA GLY A 50 -0.94 -3.05 -7.88
C GLY A 50 -1.03 -1.94 -8.94
N SER A 51 -1.90 -0.94 -8.77
CA SER A 51 -2.03 0.16 -9.74
C SER A 51 -0.93 1.22 -9.53
N CYS A 52 -0.58 1.96 -10.60
CA CYS A 52 0.35 3.09 -10.49
C CYS A 52 -0.28 4.22 -9.68
N GLU A 53 -1.56 4.49 -9.95
CA GLU A 53 -2.33 5.58 -9.35
C GLU A 53 -2.39 5.49 -7.81
N MET A 54 -2.44 4.27 -7.25
CA MET A 54 -2.43 4.11 -5.80
C MET A 54 -1.08 4.47 -5.16
N GLN A 55 0.02 4.15 -5.84
CA GLN A 55 1.35 4.54 -5.37
C GLN A 55 1.57 6.04 -5.57
N ASP A 56 1.24 6.56 -6.74
CA ASP A 56 1.39 7.98 -7.08
C ASP A 56 0.58 8.85 -6.14
N ARG A 57 -0.63 8.43 -5.75
CA ARG A 57 -1.42 9.13 -4.73
C ARG A 57 -0.68 9.30 -3.40
N LEU A 58 0.12 8.33 -2.98
CA LEU A 58 0.92 8.48 -1.75
C LEU A 58 2.10 9.44 -1.98
N ILE A 59 2.82 9.26 -3.09
CA ILE A 59 3.99 10.06 -3.45
C ILE A 59 3.61 11.55 -3.58
N ASP A 60 2.51 11.84 -4.27
CA ASP A 60 2.09 13.21 -4.60
C ASP A 60 1.51 13.97 -3.40
N ASN A 61 1.04 13.27 -2.37
CA ASN A 61 0.32 13.88 -1.25
C ASN A 61 1.08 13.87 0.07
N ILE A 62 2.18 13.10 0.19
CA ILE A 62 2.96 13.00 1.43
C ILE A 62 4.28 13.76 1.24
N PRO A 63 4.51 14.90 1.92
CA PRO A 63 5.69 15.74 1.71
C PRO A 63 7.02 14.98 1.83
N GLY A 64 7.13 14.08 2.81
CA GLY A 64 8.32 13.27 3.04
C GLY A 64 8.66 12.25 1.94
N ALA A 65 7.79 12.09 0.93
CA ALA A 65 8.05 11.24 -0.22
C ALA A 65 8.89 11.95 -1.30
N GLU A 66 8.90 13.29 -1.32
CA GLU A 66 9.51 14.06 -2.41
C GLU A 66 10.99 13.69 -2.64
N GLY A 67 11.32 13.36 -3.88
CA GLY A 67 12.70 13.08 -4.31
C GLY A 67 13.28 11.73 -3.87
N LEU A 68 12.51 10.87 -3.18
CA LEU A 68 12.99 9.55 -2.77
C LEU A 68 12.92 8.52 -3.91
N PRO A 69 13.78 7.47 -3.88
CA PRO A 69 13.89 6.49 -4.96
C PRO A 69 12.77 5.43 -4.92
N HIS A 70 11.53 5.87 -5.10
CA HIS A 70 10.35 5.01 -5.17
C HIS A 70 10.51 3.93 -6.24
N THR A 71 9.92 2.76 -6.00
CA THR A 71 10.07 1.65 -6.94
C THR A 71 8.83 0.79 -7.03
N ARG A 72 8.65 0.21 -8.21
CA ARG A 72 7.70 -0.86 -8.49
C ARG A 72 8.45 -2.13 -8.84
N LEU A 73 8.12 -3.22 -8.18
CA LEU A 73 8.74 -4.53 -8.29
C LEU A 73 7.96 -5.35 -9.33
N PRO A 74 8.51 -5.56 -10.55
CA PRO A 74 7.77 -6.13 -11.67
C PRO A 74 7.42 -7.61 -11.50
N GLU A 75 8.12 -8.35 -10.63
CA GLU A 75 7.87 -9.77 -10.40
C GLU A 75 7.05 -10.03 -9.11
N ALA A 76 6.83 -8.99 -8.29
CA ALA A 76 6.16 -9.10 -7.01
C ALA A 76 4.64 -8.90 -7.12
N SER A 77 3.89 -9.72 -6.38
CA SER A 77 2.44 -9.66 -6.22
C SER A 77 2.08 -9.30 -4.76
N HIS A 78 0.95 -9.78 -4.26
CA HIS A 78 0.40 -9.40 -2.95
C HIS A 78 1.37 -9.61 -1.76
N PHE A 79 2.18 -10.68 -1.79
CA PHE A 79 3.18 -10.96 -0.76
C PHE A 79 4.57 -10.61 -1.28
N LEU A 80 4.79 -9.33 -1.60
CA LEU A 80 6.04 -8.85 -2.21
C LEU A 80 7.33 -9.20 -1.44
N GLN A 81 7.24 -9.36 -0.11
CA GLN A 81 8.35 -9.84 0.71
C GLN A 81 8.74 -11.31 0.43
N ASP A 82 7.79 -12.15 0.03
CA ASP A 82 8.06 -13.54 -0.33
C ASP A 82 8.62 -13.61 -1.76
N ASP A 83 8.09 -12.79 -2.67
CA ASP A 83 8.53 -12.75 -4.07
C ASP A 83 9.91 -12.10 -4.23
N GLN A 84 10.16 -10.97 -3.57
CA GLN A 84 11.35 -10.13 -3.78
C GLN A 84 11.90 -9.50 -2.48
N GLY A 85 11.81 -10.22 -1.35
CA GLY A 85 12.22 -9.70 -0.03
C GLY A 85 13.65 -9.17 0.08
N ALA A 86 14.62 -9.79 -0.59
CA ALA A 86 16.00 -9.31 -0.58
C ALA A 86 16.15 -7.92 -1.21
N GLU A 87 15.41 -7.63 -2.27
CA GLU A 87 15.40 -6.32 -2.93
C GLU A 87 14.71 -5.26 -2.08
N ILE A 88 13.63 -5.63 -1.38
CA ILE A 88 12.97 -4.74 -0.41
C ILE A 88 13.94 -4.38 0.72
N ALA A 89 14.60 -5.37 1.31
CA ALA A 89 15.55 -5.15 2.41
C ALA A 89 16.70 -4.23 1.98
N ARG A 90 17.28 -4.46 0.79
CA ARG A 90 18.35 -3.62 0.23
C ARG A 90 17.93 -2.15 0.18
N ARG A 91 16.75 -1.85 -0.36
CA ARG A 91 16.25 -0.48 -0.51
C ARG A 91 15.94 0.21 0.83
N ILE A 92 15.44 -0.56 1.80
CA ILE A 92 15.21 -0.04 3.15
C ILE A 92 16.55 0.35 3.80
N VAL A 93 17.56 -0.52 3.69
CA VAL A 93 18.91 -0.22 4.20
C VAL A 93 19.49 1.01 3.51
N GLU A 94 19.37 1.11 2.19
CA GLU A 94 19.85 2.28 1.43
C GLU A 94 19.18 3.59 1.88
N LEU A 95 17.86 3.57 2.14
CA LEU A 95 17.16 4.73 2.69
C LEU A 95 17.71 5.11 4.07
N MET A 96 17.91 4.13 4.95
CA MET A 96 18.43 4.35 6.30
C MET A 96 19.86 4.89 6.31
N GLU A 97 20.67 4.53 5.31
CA GLU A 97 22.04 5.03 5.16
C GLU A 97 22.10 6.44 4.53
N SER A 98 21.08 6.82 3.75
CA SER A 98 21.02 8.11 3.05
C SER A 98 20.29 9.23 3.81
N THR A 99 19.74 8.93 5.01
CA THR A 99 18.93 9.86 5.82
C THR A 99 19.53 10.08 7.20
#